data_AF-A0A3M1NP47-F1
#
_entry.id   AF-A0A3M1NP47-F1
#
_cell.length_a   1.000
_cell.length_b   1.000
_cell.length_c   1.000
_cell.angle_alpha   90.00
_cell.angle_beta   90.00
_cell.angle_gamma   90.00
#
_symmetry.space_group_name_H-M   'P 1'
#
loop_
_entity.id
_entity.type
_entity.pdbx_description
1 polymer ?
#
loop_
_entity_poly.entity_id
_entity_poly.type
_entity_poly.pdbx_seq_one_letter_code
_entity_poly.pdbx_strand_id
1 'polypeptide(L)'
;MKTACFLLLVVLWLLPVHARQQVARPEIDVTTPKATPAFKHLTVEDGLVENTPRAMVQDHEGFLWIVTINGLQRYDGCSYKTIKPVDGDNLSVAGSLNTGLFEYSRHNLWVMGNDGLSRFDRASETFEHFVHDSDDPNSLLGRNAYSMTDNGPGIPPDVRAKIFEPFFTTKPTGSGTGLGLSLSHDIVTQGHGGTLTVESTPGAGAAFVVTLPLRNVPSSPIPNNP
;
A
#
# COMPACT_ATOMS: atom_id res chain seq x y z
N MET A 1 64.06 -11.19 -26.90
CA MET A 1 62.76 -11.00 -26.20
C MET A 1 62.23 -9.61 -26.49
N LYS A 2 61.47 -9.40 -27.58
CA LYS A 2 60.71 -8.16 -27.91
C LYS A 2 60.07 -8.30 -29.31
N THR A 3 59.18 -9.27 -29.51
CA THR A 3 58.37 -9.34 -30.76
C THR A 3 57.11 -10.22 -30.70
N ALA A 4 56.69 -10.67 -29.51
CA ALA A 4 55.51 -11.54 -29.38
C ALA A 4 54.26 -10.83 -28.83
N CYS A 5 54.32 -9.53 -28.54
CA CYS A 5 53.25 -8.82 -27.80
C CYS A 5 52.36 -7.92 -28.66
N PHE A 6 52.60 -7.83 -29.98
CA PHE A 6 51.85 -6.91 -30.86
C PHE A 6 50.82 -7.58 -31.77
N LEU A 7 50.73 -8.92 -31.77
CA LEU A 7 49.79 -9.67 -32.60
C LEU A 7 48.50 -10.09 -31.87
N LEU A 8 48.34 -9.73 -30.59
CA LEU A 8 47.13 -10.04 -29.82
C LEU A 8 46.09 -8.88 -29.78
N LEU A 9 46.42 -7.72 -30.34
CA LEU A 9 45.55 -6.51 -30.25
C LEU A 9 44.75 -6.20 -31.52
N VAL A 10 44.88 -6.96 -32.61
CA VAL A 10 44.14 -6.72 -33.87
C VAL A 10 42.99 -7.71 -34.10
N VAL A 11 42.95 -8.84 -33.38
CA VAL A 11 41.88 -9.85 -33.55
C VAL A 11 40.60 -9.53 -32.77
N LEU A 12 40.64 -8.59 -31.81
CA LEU A 12 39.48 -8.19 -31.01
C LEU A 12 38.59 -7.11 -31.63
N TRP A 13 38.86 -6.69 -32.87
CA TRP A 13 38.06 -5.70 -33.62
C TRP A 13 37.21 -6.29 -34.76
N LEU A 14 37.16 -7.63 -34.87
CA LEU A 14 36.34 -8.34 -35.87
C LEU A 14 35.28 -9.27 -35.28
N LEU A 15 34.98 -9.16 -33.98
CA LEU A 15 33.80 -9.82 -33.43
C LEU A 15 32.58 -8.94 -33.69
N PRO A 16 31.55 -9.44 -34.39
CA PRO A 16 30.32 -8.69 -34.60
C PRO A 16 29.76 -8.32 -33.23
N VAL A 17 29.50 -7.03 -33.04
CA VAL A 17 28.65 -6.51 -31.96
C VAL A 17 27.39 -7.36 -32.00
N HIS A 18 27.25 -8.24 -31.00
CA HIS A 18 26.08 -9.10 -30.91
C HIS A 18 24.88 -8.18 -30.90
N ALA A 19 23.99 -8.40 -31.87
CA ALA A 19 22.73 -7.72 -31.96
C ALA A 19 22.10 -7.74 -30.56
N ARG A 20 21.85 -6.54 -30.00
CA ARG A 20 20.97 -6.37 -28.86
C ARG A 20 19.70 -7.13 -29.24
N GLN A 21 19.42 -8.26 -28.59
CA GLN A 21 18.11 -8.86 -28.69
C GLN A 21 17.14 -7.81 -28.13
N GLN A 22 16.46 -7.13 -29.05
CA GLN A 22 15.25 -6.41 -28.73
C GLN A 22 14.30 -7.50 -28.25
N VAL A 23 14.16 -7.64 -26.92
CA VAL A 23 13.14 -8.52 -26.36
C VAL A 23 11.84 -8.01 -26.95
N ALA A 24 11.27 -8.79 -27.88
CA ALA A 24 10.02 -8.45 -28.50
C ALA A 24 9.02 -8.18 -27.37
N ARG A 25 8.40 -7.01 -27.39
CA ARG A 25 7.25 -6.74 -26.51
C ARG A 25 6.25 -7.85 -26.81
N PRO A 26 5.79 -8.64 -25.82
CA PRO A 26 4.79 -9.65 -26.10
C PRO A 26 3.60 -8.93 -26.73
N GLU A 27 3.32 -9.25 -27.98
CA GLU A 27 2.09 -8.83 -28.64
C GLU A 27 0.97 -9.48 -27.83
N ILE A 28 0.13 -8.67 -27.21
CA ILE A 28 -1.02 -9.19 -26.45
C ILE A 28 -1.93 -9.83 -27.49
N ASP A 29 -1.84 -11.15 -27.60
CA ASP A 29 -2.73 -11.91 -28.46
C ASP A 29 -4.15 -11.84 -27.89
N VAL A 30 -4.96 -10.97 -28.49
CA VAL A 30 -6.37 -10.75 -28.15
C VAL A 30 -7.27 -11.81 -28.79
N THR A 31 -6.72 -12.72 -29.62
CA THR A 31 -7.49 -13.69 -30.40
C THR A 31 -7.57 -15.07 -29.74
N THR A 32 -6.65 -15.39 -28.83
CA THR A 32 -6.79 -16.57 -27.96
C THR A 32 -7.89 -16.33 -26.93
N PRO A 33 -8.91 -17.22 -26.81
CA PRO A 33 -9.87 -17.15 -25.72
C PRO A 33 -9.10 -17.19 -24.39
N LYS A 34 -9.06 -16.06 -23.68
CA LYS A 34 -8.41 -15.99 -22.38
C LYS A 34 -9.10 -17.01 -21.48
N ALA A 35 -8.36 -18.03 -21.05
CA ALA A 35 -8.89 -19.05 -20.15
C ALA A 35 -9.62 -18.37 -18.99
N THR A 36 -10.88 -18.73 -18.78
CA THR A 36 -11.67 -18.17 -17.68
C THR A 36 -11.00 -18.60 -16.38
N PRO A 37 -10.51 -17.67 -15.54
CA PRO A 37 -9.94 -18.04 -14.26
C PRO A 37 -11.00 -18.74 -13.42
N ALA A 38 -10.66 -19.92 -12.89
CA ALA A 38 -11.48 -20.58 -11.89
C ALA A 38 -11.22 -19.89 -10.53
N PHE A 39 -12.28 -19.40 -9.89
CA PHE A 39 -12.20 -18.78 -8.58
C PHE A 39 -12.63 -19.78 -7.50
N LYS A 40 -11.82 -19.91 -6.46
CA LYS A 40 -12.25 -20.54 -5.21
C LYS A 40 -12.92 -19.46 -4.37
N HIS A 41 -14.20 -19.64 -4.09
CA HIS A 41 -14.93 -18.76 -3.19
C HIS A 41 -14.65 -19.21 -1.76
N LEU A 42 -14.30 -18.25 -0.91
CA LEU A 42 -14.04 -18.43 0.50
C LEU A 42 -15.05 -17.57 1.25
N THR A 43 -15.94 -18.21 2.00
CA THR A 43 -17.11 -17.59 2.60
C THR A 43 -17.18 -17.88 4.10
N VAL A 44 -18.20 -17.35 4.76
CA VAL A 44 -18.54 -17.70 6.14
C VAL A 44 -18.76 -19.20 6.37
N GLU A 45 -19.23 -19.94 5.35
CA GLU A 45 -19.42 -21.39 5.43
C GLU A 45 -18.08 -22.13 5.50
N ASP A 46 -17.02 -21.52 4.98
CA ASP A 46 -15.64 -22.04 5.01
C ASP A 46 -14.88 -21.66 6.29
N GLY A 47 -15.48 -20.84 7.17
CA GLY A 47 -14.88 -20.39 8.43
C GLY A 47 -14.41 -18.93 8.45
N LEU A 48 -14.69 -18.15 7.40
CA LEU A 48 -14.53 -16.71 7.44
C LEU A 48 -15.52 -16.10 8.46
N VAL A 49 -15.10 -15.13 9.25
CA VAL A 49 -15.97 -14.50 10.26
C VAL A 49 -16.99 -13.58 9.59
N GLU A 50 -16.65 -12.99 8.45
CA GLU A 50 -17.52 -12.04 7.75
C GLU A 50 -17.15 -11.96 6.25
N ASN A 51 -18.14 -11.85 5.38
CA ASN A 51 -17.95 -11.75 3.91
C ASN A 51 -17.53 -10.35 3.42
N THR A 52 -17.23 -9.42 4.32
CA THR A 52 -16.86 -8.03 4.03
C THR A 52 -15.45 -7.72 4.53
N PRO A 53 -14.40 -8.33 3.91
CA PRO A 53 -13.03 -8.02 4.27
C PRO A 53 -12.72 -6.56 3.94
N ARG A 54 -12.03 -5.86 4.84
CA ARG A 54 -11.61 -4.47 4.63
C ARG A 54 -10.21 -4.35 4.07
N ALA A 55 -9.31 -5.23 4.51
CA ALA A 55 -7.98 -5.34 3.97
C ALA A 55 -7.47 -6.78 4.12
N MET A 56 -6.53 -7.14 3.27
CA MET A 56 -5.87 -8.44 3.31
C MET A 56 -4.40 -8.30 2.91
N VAL A 57 -3.53 -9.08 3.54
CA VAL A 57 -2.10 -9.12 3.23
C VAL A 57 -1.59 -10.55 3.35
N GLN A 58 -0.67 -10.95 2.48
CA GLN A 58 0.11 -12.16 2.70
C GLN A 58 1.37 -11.80 3.48
N ASP A 59 1.65 -12.52 4.57
CA ASP A 59 2.89 -12.31 5.31
C ASP A 59 4.08 -13.09 4.74
N HIS A 60 5.26 -12.82 5.29
CA HIS A 60 6.52 -13.47 4.90
C HIS A 60 6.56 -14.99 5.12
N GLU A 61 5.70 -15.54 5.99
CA GLU A 61 5.55 -16.99 6.21
C GLU A 61 4.57 -17.62 5.21
N GLY A 62 3.88 -16.79 4.42
CA GLY A 62 2.91 -17.21 3.41
C GLY A 62 1.47 -17.27 3.91
N PHE A 63 1.20 -16.91 5.17
CA PHE A 63 -0.15 -16.85 5.71
C PHE A 63 -0.91 -15.65 5.12
N LEU A 64 -2.19 -15.85 4.82
CA LEU A 64 -3.08 -14.76 4.47
C LEU A 64 -3.73 -14.19 5.72
N TRP A 65 -3.59 -12.89 5.90
CA TRP A 65 -4.21 -12.14 6.98
C TRP A 65 -5.34 -11.30 6.42
N ILE A 66 -6.48 -11.33 7.10
CA ILE A 66 -7.72 -10.69 6.67
C ILE A 66 -8.28 -9.92 7.85
N VAL A 67 -8.51 -8.62 7.68
CA VAL A 67 -9.18 -7.81 8.69
C VAL A 67 -10.63 -7.53 8.28
N THR A 68 -11.55 -7.75 9.21
CA THR A 68 -12.99 -7.48 9.07
C THR A 68 -13.44 -6.47 10.12
N ILE A 69 -14.74 -6.13 10.19
CA ILE A 69 -15.23 -5.31 11.31
C ILE A 69 -15.19 -6.10 12.63
N ASN A 70 -15.21 -7.43 12.55
CA ASN A 70 -15.31 -8.32 13.71
C ASN A 70 -13.97 -8.91 14.14
N GLY A 71 -12.86 -8.49 13.54
CA GLY A 71 -11.52 -8.82 14.02
C GLY A 71 -10.53 -9.16 12.92
N LEU A 72 -9.42 -9.78 13.35
CA LEU A 72 -8.33 -10.23 12.48
C LEU A 72 -8.40 -11.76 12.33
N GLN A 73 -8.31 -12.25 11.11
CA GLN A 73 -8.23 -13.68 10.81
C GLN A 73 -6.96 -14.01 10.04
N ARG A 74 -6.35 -15.14 10.39
CA ARG A 74 -5.24 -15.76 9.65
C ARG A 74 -5.76 -16.98 8.90
N TYR A 75 -5.33 -17.15 7.66
CA TYR A 75 -5.65 -18.27 6.80
C TYR A 75 -4.36 -18.93 6.30
N ASP A 76 -4.24 -20.24 6.50
CA ASP A 76 -3.05 -21.03 6.13
C ASP A 76 -3.16 -21.74 4.76
N GLY A 77 -4.25 -21.50 4.02
CA GLY A 77 -4.58 -22.20 2.78
C GLY A 77 -5.57 -23.36 2.96
N CYS A 78 -5.81 -23.79 4.19
CA CYS A 78 -6.74 -24.85 4.55
C CYS A 78 -7.75 -24.42 5.61
N SER A 79 -7.30 -23.72 6.64
CA SER A 79 -8.05 -23.39 7.85
C SER A 79 -7.90 -21.93 8.26
N TYR A 80 -8.94 -21.41 8.93
CA TYR A 80 -8.95 -20.07 9.52
C TYR A 80 -8.67 -20.13 11.01
N LYS A 81 -7.83 -19.21 11.49
CA LYS A 81 -7.68 -18.88 12.91
C LYS A 81 -8.16 -17.45 13.14
N THR A 82 -9.22 -17.31 13.91
CA THR A 82 -9.69 -16.00 14.37
C THR A 82 -8.89 -15.56 15.57
N ILE A 83 -8.28 -14.39 15.47
CA ILE A 83 -7.53 -13.76 16.54
C ILE A 83 -8.47 -12.78 17.21
N LYS A 84 -8.91 -13.17 18.40
CA LYS A 84 -9.74 -12.34 19.26
C LYS A 84 -8.82 -11.61 20.24
N PRO A 85 -9.08 -10.32 20.49
CA PRO A 85 -8.47 -9.61 21.61
C PRO A 85 -8.83 -10.32 22.92
N VAL A 86 -7.90 -10.32 23.88
CA VAL A 86 -8.13 -10.91 25.19
C VAL A 86 -8.96 -9.93 26.04
N ASP A 87 -10.09 -10.40 26.57
CA ASP A 87 -10.95 -9.80 27.60
C ASP A 87 -10.78 -8.31 27.93
N GLY A 88 -11.76 -7.48 27.51
CA GLY A 88 -11.86 -6.06 27.88
C GLY A 88 -10.84 -5.15 27.19
N ASP A 89 -9.71 -5.71 26.78
CA ASP A 89 -8.81 -5.17 25.79
C ASP A 89 -9.47 -5.43 24.45
N ASN A 90 -10.46 -4.62 24.09
CA ASN A 90 -10.91 -4.55 22.72
C ASN A 90 -9.65 -4.50 21.84
N LEU A 91 -9.71 -5.07 20.64
CA LEU A 91 -9.02 -4.46 19.50
C LEU A 91 -9.45 -3.00 19.60
N SER A 92 -8.71 -2.11 20.27
CA SER A 92 -9.21 -0.78 20.69
C SER A 92 -9.29 0.18 19.50
N VAL A 93 -9.26 -0.41 18.30
CA VAL A 93 -9.96 0.04 17.10
C VAL A 93 -11.45 -0.36 17.09
N ALA A 94 -12.01 -0.72 18.24
CA ALA A 94 -13.43 -0.96 18.48
C ALA A 94 -14.13 0.39 18.51
N GLY A 95 -14.23 0.98 17.33
CA GLY A 95 -14.87 2.27 17.13
C GLY A 95 -15.13 2.59 15.67
N SER A 96 -14.13 2.47 14.78
CA SER A 96 -14.32 3.04 13.44
C SER A 96 -13.34 2.49 12.41
N LEU A 97 -13.91 1.73 11.46
CA LEU A 97 -13.35 1.39 10.14
C LEU A 97 -11.86 1.01 10.10
N ASN A 98 -11.49 -0.21 10.52
CA ASN A 98 -10.18 -0.80 10.20
C ASN A 98 -9.90 -0.67 8.69
N THR A 99 -9.00 0.22 8.27
CA THR A 99 -8.87 0.64 6.86
C THR A 99 -7.66 0.05 6.15
N GLY A 100 -6.75 -0.58 6.88
CA GLY A 100 -5.59 -1.22 6.25
C GLY A 100 -4.86 -2.22 7.14
N LEU A 101 -4.15 -3.10 6.45
CA LEU A 101 -3.39 -4.20 7.03
C LEU A 101 -2.10 -4.32 6.25
N PHE A 102 -0.96 -4.29 6.93
CA PHE A 102 0.34 -4.40 6.28
C PHE A 102 1.36 -5.08 7.19
N GLU A 103 2.29 -5.80 6.58
CA GLU A 103 3.48 -6.28 7.26
C GLU A 103 4.63 -5.30 7.00
N TYR A 104 5.32 -4.91 8.07
CA TYR A 104 6.48 -4.01 7.99
C TYR A 104 7.69 -4.58 8.74
N SER A 105 8.78 -3.80 8.78
CA SER A 105 10.09 -4.15 9.31
C SER A 105 10.05 -5.07 10.54
N ARG A 106 10.96 -6.06 10.52
CA ARG A 106 11.01 -7.20 11.46
C ARG A 106 9.76 -8.07 11.45
N HIS A 107 9.07 -8.13 10.31
CA HIS A 107 7.88 -8.95 10.14
C HIS A 107 6.83 -8.63 11.19
N ASN A 108 6.59 -7.35 11.48
CA ASN A 108 5.51 -6.97 12.37
C ASN A 108 4.25 -6.77 11.54
N LEU A 109 3.13 -7.33 11.99
CA LEU A 109 1.84 -7.11 11.37
C LEU A 109 1.16 -5.90 12.01
N TRP A 110 0.73 -4.97 11.18
CA TRP A 110 0.15 -3.70 11.60
C TRP A 110 -1.27 -3.57 11.08
N VAL A 111 -2.18 -3.19 11.97
CA VAL A 111 -3.59 -2.95 11.69
C VAL A 111 -3.87 -1.46 11.88
N MET A 112 -4.35 -0.80 10.83
CA MET A 112 -4.73 0.62 10.88
C MET A 112 -6.18 0.78 11.31
N GLY A 113 -6.39 1.68 12.27
CA GLY A 113 -7.68 2.16 12.73
C GLY A 113 -7.84 3.65 12.53
N ASN A 114 -9.06 4.16 12.70
CA ASN A 114 -9.30 5.60 12.65
C ASN A 114 -8.70 6.34 13.85
N ASP A 115 -8.56 5.68 14.99
CA ASP A 115 -8.04 6.28 16.22
C ASP A 115 -6.54 6.01 16.43
N GLY A 116 -5.90 5.31 15.49
CA GLY A 116 -4.47 5.01 15.56
C GLY A 116 -4.03 3.73 14.87
N LEU A 117 -2.90 3.19 15.32
CA LEU A 117 -2.25 2.03 14.74
C LEU A 117 -2.13 0.93 15.80
N SER A 118 -2.38 -0.32 15.44
CA SER A 118 -2.18 -1.47 16.33
C SER A 118 -1.12 -2.40 15.76
N ARG A 119 -0.11 -2.73 16.55
CA ARG A 119 0.88 -3.76 16.21
C ARG A 119 0.44 -5.09 16.79
N PHE A 120 0.36 -6.11 15.96
CA PHE A 120 0.11 -7.48 16.39
C PHE A 120 1.43 -8.21 16.64
N ASP A 121 1.63 -8.66 17.89
CA ASP A 121 2.72 -9.55 18.26
C ASP A 121 2.28 -11.00 18.05
N ARG A 122 2.93 -11.69 17.13
CA ARG A 122 2.62 -13.09 16.79
C ARG A 122 2.98 -14.09 17.88
N ALA A 123 3.99 -13.80 18.70
CA ALA A 123 4.49 -14.73 19.71
C ALA A 123 3.56 -14.79 20.92
N SER A 124 3.03 -13.63 21.33
CA SER A 124 2.11 -13.50 22.45
C SER A 124 0.63 -13.46 22.02
N GLU A 125 0.36 -13.30 20.71
CA GLU A 125 -0.98 -13.07 20.14
C GLU A 125 -1.71 -11.86 20.74
N THR A 126 -0.94 -10.85 21.17
CA THR A 126 -1.46 -9.61 21.75
C THR A 126 -1.31 -8.42 20.81
N PHE A 127 -2.07 -7.37 21.08
CA PHE A 127 -1.99 -6.10 20.36
C PHE A 127 -1.34 -5.03 21.23
N GLU A 128 -0.42 -4.27 20.65
CA GLU A 128 0.05 -3.02 21.22
C GLU A 128 -0.59 -1.87 20.45
N HIS A 129 -1.27 -0.99 21.17
CA HIS A 129 -2.04 0.11 20.61
C HIS A 129 -1.26 1.41 20.68
N PHE A 130 -1.19 2.08 19.54
CA PHE A 130 -0.64 3.41 19.39
C PHE A 130 -1.81 4.31 19.03
N VAL A 131 -2.24 5.17 19.95
CA VAL A 131 -3.36 6.11 19.79
C VAL A 131 -2.80 7.53 19.77
N HIS A 132 -3.50 8.46 19.14
CA HIS A 132 -3.14 9.88 19.26
C HIS A 132 -3.45 10.41 20.67
N ASP A 133 -2.41 10.87 21.36
CA ASP A 133 -2.49 11.72 22.54
C ASP A 133 -2.19 13.18 22.13
N SER A 134 -3.15 14.07 22.39
CA SER A 134 -3.01 15.50 22.08
C SER A 134 -2.04 16.23 23.00
N ASP A 135 -1.73 15.66 24.17
CA ASP A 135 -0.86 16.22 25.19
C ASP A 135 0.60 15.71 25.06
N ASP A 136 0.83 14.63 24.30
CA ASP A 136 2.16 14.14 23.94
C ASP A 136 2.52 14.49 22.48
N PRO A 137 3.43 15.47 22.25
CA PRO A 137 3.86 15.84 20.89
C PRO A 137 4.64 14.72 20.17
N ASN A 138 5.04 13.65 20.87
CA ASN A 138 5.69 12.46 20.27
C ASN A 138 4.71 11.31 20.04
N SER A 139 3.44 11.47 20.42
CA SER A 139 2.40 10.52 20.08
C SER A 139 2.17 10.47 18.57
N LEU A 140 1.53 9.39 18.08
CA LEU A 140 1.02 9.34 16.72
C LEU A 140 0.27 10.63 16.41
N LEU A 141 0.57 11.26 15.27
CA LEU A 141 -0.19 12.40 14.80
C LEU A 141 -1.66 11.94 14.66
N GLY A 142 -2.61 12.61 15.32
CA GLY A 142 -4.06 12.41 15.19
C GLY A 142 -4.59 12.83 13.83
N ARG A 143 -3.85 12.48 12.79
CA ARG A 143 -4.04 12.85 11.42
C ARG A 143 -4.37 11.57 10.71
N ASN A 144 -5.54 11.51 10.07
CA ASN A 144 -5.88 10.42 9.16
C ASN A 144 -4.93 10.51 7.97
N ALA A 145 -3.77 9.86 8.09
CA ALA A 145 -2.69 9.85 7.11
C ALA A 145 -2.71 8.52 6.36
N TYR A 146 -3.08 8.57 5.08
CA TYR A 146 -3.12 7.42 4.18
C TYR A 146 -1.92 7.51 3.24
N SER A 147 -1.09 6.46 3.20
CA SER A 147 0.00 6.35 2.25
C SER A 147 -0.33 5.34 1.16
N MET A 148 -0.12 5.74 -0.10
CA MET A 148 -0.24 4.88 -1.27
C MET A 148 1.10 4.83 -1.99
N THR A 149 1.69 3.62 -2.08
CA THR A 149 3.01 3.43 -2.67
C THR A 149 2.93 2.57 -3.93
N ASP A 150 3.62 3.01 -4.98
CA ASP A 150 3.85 2.25 -6.21
C ASP A 150 5.32 1.80 -6.33
N ASN A 151 5.58 0.85 -7.22
CA ASN A 151 6.90 0.34 -7.57
C ASN A 151 7.35 0.78 -8.97
N GLY A 152 6.80 1.89 -9.47
CA GLY A 152 7.04 2.44 -10.79
C GLY A 152 8.40 3.13 -10.92
N PRO A 153 8.61 3.91 -12.01
CA PRO A 153 9.89 4.56 -12.28
C PRO A 153 10.23 5.69 -11.28
N GLY A 154 9.31 6.05 -10.39
CA GLY A 154 9.43 7.23 -9.55
C GLY A 154 9.26 8.54 -10.32
N ILE A 155 9.29 9.63 -9.57
CA ILE A 155 9.06 10.99 -10.02
C ILE A 155 10.39 11.76 -9.92
N PRO A 156 10.95 12.21 -11.05
CA PRO A 156 12.14 13.03 -11.06
C PRO A 156 11.98 14.32 -10.23
N PRO A 157 13.03 14.79 -9.52
CA PRO A 157 12.94 15.96 -8.65
C PRO A 157 12.49 17.25 -9.36
N ASP A 158 12.83 17.41 -10.64
CA ASP A 158 12.52 18.56 -11.48
C ASP A 158 11.04 18.68 -11.87
N VAL A 159 10.30 17.57 -11.84
CA VAL A 159 8.86 17.56 -12.12
C VAL A 159 7.99 17.36 -10.88
N ARG A 160 8.58 17.04 -9.71
CA ARG A 160 7.83 16.72 -8.49
C ARG A 160 6.84 17.81 -8.07
N ALA A 161 7.20 19.09 -8.19
CA ALA A 161 6.29 20.18 -7.85
C ALA A 161 5.15 20.34 -8.87
N LYS A 162 5.40 19.98 -10.14
CA LYS A 162 4.47 20.18 -11.25
C LYS A 162 3.39 19.11 -11.33
N ILE A 163 3.57 17.97 -10.66
CA ILE A 163 2.63 16.84 -10.77
C ILE A 163 1.22 17.17 -10.27
N PHE A 164 1.07 18.20 -9.45
CA PHE A 164 -0.22 18.68 -8.96
C PHE A 164 -0.80 19.80 -9.83
N GLU A 165 -0.07 20.29 -10.83
CA GLU A 165 -0.56 21.31 -11.75
C GLU A 165 -1.59 20.68 -12.71
N PRO A 166 -2.73 21.35 -12.95
CA PRO A 166 -3.70 20.90 -13.94
C PRO A 166 -3.06 20.75 -15.33
N PHE A 167 -3.43 19.68 -16.03
CA PHE A 167 -2.96 19.34 -17.38
C PHE A 167 -1.48 18.95 -17.48
N PHE A 168 -0.76 18.82 -16.35
CA PHE A 168 0.61 18.33 -16.38
C PHE A 168 0.66 16.82 -16.66
N THR A 169 1.46 16.41 -17.65
CA THR A 169 1.71 15.01 -17.98
C THR A 169 3.07 14.83 -18.64
N THR A 170 3.75 13.73 -18.34
CA THR A 170 4.99 13.31 -19.02
C THR A 170 4.70 12.35 -20.19
N LYS A 171 3.43 11.98 -20.40
CA LYS A 171 3.01 11.10 -21.49
C LYS A 171 2.97 11.86 -22.83
N PRO A 172 3.10 11.16 -23.97
CA PRO A 172 2.93 11.76 -25.29
C PRO A 172 1.57 12.47 -25.43
N THR A 173 1.53 13.47 -26.29
CA THR A 173 0.32 14.24 -26.59
C THR A 173 -0.86 13.31 -26.91
N GLY A 174 -1.98 13.49 -26.21
CA GLY A 174 -3.18 12.67 -26.34
C GLY A 174 -3.24 11.41 -25.48
N SER A 175 -2.18 11.05 -24.73
CA SER A 175 -2.12 9.82 -23.90
C SER A 175 -2.45 10.02 -22.40
N GLY A 176 -3.18 11.09 -22.06
CA GLY A 176 -3.61 11.39 -20.70
C GLY A 176 -3.93 12.88 -20.55
N THR A 177 -4.94 13.20 -19.74
CA THR A 177 -5.42 14.57 -19.57
C THR A 177 -4.64 15.38 -18.53
N GLY A 178 -3.85 14.72 -17.68
CA GLY A 178 -3.10 15.40 -16.60
C GLY A 178 -4.00 15.99 -15.49
N LEU A 179 -5.26 15.55 -15.37
CA LEU A 179 -6.23 16.14 -14.43
C LEU A 179 -6.44 15.32 -13.16
N GLY A 180 -6.14 14.02 -13.17
CA GLY A 180 -6.49 13.13 -12.05
C GLY A 180 -5.79 13.51 -10.75
N LEU A 181 -4.49 13.78 -10.81
CA LEU A 181 -3.69 14.09 -9.63
C LEU A 181 -3.93 15.52 -9.13
N SER A 182 -4.12 16.49 -10.03
CA SER A 182 -4.50 17.86 -9.65
C SER A 182 -5.89 17.91 -9.00
N LEU A 183 -6.86 17.15 -9.53
CA LEU A 183 -8.19 17.05 -8.92
C LEU A 183 -8.13 16.40 -7.53
N SER A 184 -7.32 15.34 -7.39
CA SER A 184 -7.12 14.68 -6.09
C SER A 184 -6.49 15.62 -5.07
N HIS A 185 -5.50 16.41 -5.51
CA HIS A 185 -4.88 17.45 -4.69
C HIS A 185 -5.92 18.47 -4.23
N ASP A 186 -6.72 19.04 -5.14
CA ASP A 186 -7.74 20.04 -4.80
C ASP A 186 -8.84 19.49 -3.89
N ILE A 187 -9.32 18.26 -4.13
CA ILE A 187 -10.28 17.61 -3.24
C ILE A 187 -9.72 17.51 -1.82
N VAL A 188 -8.46 17.10 -1.67
CA VAL A 188 -7.82 16.93 -0.36
C VAL A 188 -7.57 18.30 0.29
N THR A 189 -6.91 19.22 -0.39
CA THR A 189 -6.44 20.48 0.20
C THR A 189 -7.55 21.53 0.29
N GLN A 190 -8.32 21.73 -0.78
CA GLN A 190 -9.37 22.75 -0.83
C GLN A 190 -10.69 22.20 -0.30
N GLY A 191 -11.04 20.95 -0.64
CA GLY A 191 -12.33 20.36 -0.26
C GLY A 191 -12.38 19.88 1.20
N HIS A 192 -11.26 19.38 1.73
CA HIS A 192 -11.23 18.74 3.05
C HIS A 192 -10.22 19.37 4.03
N GLY A 193 -9.49 20.43 3.63
CA GLY A 193 -8.51 21.09 4.49
C GLY A 193 -7.33 20.18 4.87
N GLY A 194 -7.07 19.15 4.07
CA GLY A 194 -5.98 18.19 4.26
C GLY A 194 -4.70 18.58 3.53
N THR A 195 -3.75 17.65 3.50
CA THR A 195 -2.50 17.76 2.72
C THR A 195 -2.29 16.51 1.87
N LEU A 196 -1.89 16.69 0.60
CA LEU A 196 -1.42 15.60 -0.26
C LEU A 196 0.05 15.85 -0.59
N THR A 197 0.94 14.98 -0.10
CA THR A 197 2.38 15.07 -0.34
C THR A 197 2.89 13.85 -1.11
N VAL A 198 4.08 13.98 -1.70
CA VAL A 198 4.72 12.87 -2.42
C VAL A 198 6.18 12.71 -2.01
N GLU A 199 6.56 11.47 -1.75
CA GLU A 199 7.93 11.03 -1.60
C GLU A 199 8.25 10.10 -2.76
N SER A 200 9.36 10.32 -3.47
CA SER A 200 9.71 9.49 -4.61
C SER A 200 11.19 9.52 -4.91
N THR A 201 11.73 8.35 -5.18
CA THR A 201 13.12 8.17 -5.61
C THR A 201 13.09 7.60 -7.02
N PRO A 202 13.77 8.24 -8.00
CA PRO A 202 13.87 7.70 -9.35
C PRO A 202 14.36 6.25 -9.34
N GLY A 203 13.61 5.35 -9.99
CA GLY A 203 13.88 3.92 -10.05
C GLY A 203 13.36 3.09 -8.87
N ALA A 204 12.74 3.70 -7.85
CA ALA A 204 12.25 3.00 -6.66
C ALA A 204 10.76 3.27 -6.33
N GLY A 205 10.02 3.90 -7.26
CA GLY A 205 8.60 4.19 -7.10
C GLY A 205 8.28 5.53 -6.45
N ALA A 206 7.00 5.76 -6.19
CA ALA A 206 6.51 6.93 -5.48
C ALA A 206 5.52 6.54 -4.37
N ALA A 207 5.52 7.32 -3.30
CA ALA A 207 4.59 7.22 -2.18
C ALA A 207 3.84 8.55 -2.07
N PHE A 208 2.52 8.50 -2.20
CA PHE A 208 1.62 9.63 -1.99
C PHE A 208 1.00 9.54 -0.60
N VAL A 209 1.13 10.61 0.18
CA VAL A 209 0.62 10.67 1.55
C VAL A 209 -0.50 11.70 1.61
N VAL A 210 -1.72 11.24 1.86
CA VAL A 210 -2.90 12.07 2.08
C VAL A 210 -3.13 12.18 3.57
N THR A 211 -3.21 13.41 4.10
CA THR A 211 -3.57 13.68 5.48
C THR A 211 -4.85 14.47 5.52
N LEU A 212 -5.85 14.03 6.29
CA LEU A 212 -7.09 14.77 6.50
C LEU A 212 -7.22 15.22 7.96
N PRO A 213 -7.74 16.43 8.23
CA PRO A 213 -8.01 16.88 9.59
C PRO A 213 -9.18 16.10 10.19
N LEU A 214 -9.07 15.69 11.45
CA LEU A 214 -10.20 15.17 12.21
C LEU A 214 -11.17 16.32 12.50
N ARG A 215 -12.41 16.20 12.01
CA ARG A 215 -13.50 17.05 12.51
C ARG A 215 -13.82 16.57 13.91
N ASN A 216 -13.65 17.44 14.91
CA ASN A 216 -14.24 17.21 16.23
C ASN A 216 -15.75 17.10 16.04
N VAL A 217 -16.28 15.87 16.05
CA VAL A 217 -17.71 15.64 16.22
C VAL A 217 -17.96 15.82 17.72
N PRO A 218 -18.67 16.86 18.16
CA PRO A 218 -19.01 16.99 19.58
C PRO A 218 -19.75 15.72 20.00
N SER A 219 -19.26 15.07 21.04
CA SER A 219 -19.90 13.88 21.62
C SER A 219 -21.31 14.26 22.06
N SER A 220 -22.31 13.82 21.30
CA SER A 220 -23.70 13.93 21.74
C SER A 220 -23.85 13.07 23.00
N PRO A 221 -24.32 13.61 24.13
CA PRO A 221 -24.54 12.81 25.33
C PRO A 221 -25.54 11.70 25.00
N ILE A 222 -25.16 10.45 25.30
CA ILE A 222 -26.04 9.29 25.19
C ILE A 222 -27.25 9.57 26.08
N PRO A 223 -28.49 9.57 25.56
CA PRO A 223 -29.65 9.71 26.40
C PRO A 223 -29.73 8.49 27.31
N ASN A 224 -29.62 8.71 28.62
CA ASN A 224 -29.94 7.72 29.63
C ASN A 224 -31.42 7.34 29.46
N ASN A 225 -31.69 6.17 28.89
CA ASN A 225 -33.04 5.63 28.89
C ASN A 225 -33.30 4.96 30.25
N PRO A 226 -34.39 5.31 30.95
CA PRO A 226 -34.75 4.71 32.24
C PRO A 226 -35.10 3.23 32.15
#